data_AF-A0A382V6B8-F1
#
_entry.id   AF-A0A382V6B8-F1
#
_cell.length_a   1.000
_cell.length_b   1.000
_cell.length_c   1.000
_cell.angle_alpha   90.00
_cell.angle_beta   90.00
_cell.angle_gamma   90.00
#
_symmetry.space_group_name_H-M   'P 1'
#
loop_
_entity.id
_entity.type
_entity.pdbx_description
1 polymer ?
#
loop_
_entity_poly.entity_id
_entity_poly.type
_entity_poly.pdbx_seq_one_letter_code
_entity_poly.pdbx_strand_id
1 'polypeptide(L)'
;SDPSGKVDALLSQAMKHEPFAVIEENGILNKAWRLNDAKKLSYIVEDFNNKKILIADGHHRYETALNYHKENKNEVKDSAHVMMFLTNLEAQSLTVYPIHRLIKSPKPFDESSFLIKIKNDFFVESLREDIEKNKIQESLDSSEIGDIAFHVYFGQGRGCLIKIKEKSNFTSLLGTSEPEELQVLDVAQLHTVILKNTLNIDTKEPSSQKYVTYKVDVEEAINLVDSDEFDLAFFMNATPVSEVRNLAEKGFRLPQKATFFYPKLLSGLVINKFES
;
A
#
# COMPACT_ATOMS: atom_id res chain seq x y z
N SER A 1 -9.81 16.23 -1.52
CA SER A 1 -10.81 15.50 -0.71
C SER A 1 -12.15 16.24 -0.72
N ASP A 2 -13.24 15.60 -0.29
CA ASP A 2 -14.55 16.25 -0.04
C ASP A 2 -14.97 16.04 1.43
N PRO A 3 -14.40 16.78 2.38
CA PRO A 3 -14.71 16.60 3.80
C PRO A 3 -16.18 16.91 4.14
N SER A 4 -16.83 17.75 3.34
CA SER A 4 -18.24 18.12 3.52
C SER A 4 -19.23 17.11 2.94
N GLY A 5 -18.75 16.13 2.15
CA GLY A 5 -19.58 15.12 1.49
C GLY A 5 -20.56 15.68 0.45
N LYS A 6 -20.33 16.89 -0.08
CA LYS A 6 -21.24 17.54 -1.04
C LYS A 6 -21.23 16.84 -2.41
N VAL A 7 -20.04 16.50 -2.92
CA VAL A 7 -19.87 15.74 -4.16
C VAL A 7 -20.40 14.33 -3.95
N ASP A 8 -20.07 13.69 -2.82
CA ASP A 8 -20.57 12.34 -2.50
C ASP A 8 -22.11 12.29 -2.44
N ALA A 9 -22.74 13.32 -1.87
CA ALA A 9 -24.20 13.44 -1.85
C ALA A 9 -24.80 13.58 -3.27
N LEU A 10 -24.14 14.34 -4.16
CA LEU A 10 -24.56 14.47 -5.56
C LEU A 10 -24.43 13.16 -6.34
N LEU A 11 -23.34 12.42 -6.13
CA LEU A 11 -23.12 11.10 -6.72
C LEU A 11 -24.14 10.09 -6.20
N SER A 12 -24.42 10.11 -4.89
CA SER A 12 -25.44 9.25 -4.25
C SER A 12 -26.84 9.47 -4.84
N GLN A 13 -27.18 10.69 -5.25
CA GLN A 13 -28.43 10.94 -5.96
C GLN A 13 -28.47 10.27 -7.33
N ALA A 14 -27.36 10.27 -8.08
CA ALA A 14 -27.29 9.60 -9.38
C ALA A 14 -27.41 8.07 -9.24
N MET A 15 -26.90 7.52 -8.15
CA MET A 15 -26.97 6.09 -7.81
C MET A 15 -28.39 5.60 -7.46
N LYS A 16 -29.38 6.50 -7.30
CA LYS A 16 -30.79 6.12 -7.11
C LYS A 16 -31.46 5.63 -8.39
N HIS A 17 -30.86 5.89 -9.55
CA HIS A 17 -31.34 5.38 -10.83
C HIS A 17 -30.80 3.96 -11.07
N GLU A 18 -31.29 3.31 -12.13
CA GLU A 18 -30.80 2.00 -12.51
C GLU A 18 -29.33 2.08 -12.96
N PRO A 19 -28.45 1.19 -12.47
CA PRO A 19 -27.07 1.12 -12.93
C PRO A 19 -27.02 0.66 -14.40
N PHE A 20 -26.07 1.18 -15.18
CA PHE A 20 -25.88 0.72 -16.56
C PHE A 20 -25.07 -0.58 -16.63
N ALA A 21 -24.38 -0.95 -15.55
CA ALA A 21 -23.65 -2.20 -15.43
C ALA A 21 -23.72 -2.73 -14.00
N VAL A 22 -23.89 -4.04 -13.87
CA VAL A 22 -23.85 -4.79 -12.61
C VAL A 22 -23.04 -6.05 -12.86
N ILE A 23 -21.94 -6.23 -12.13
CA ILE A 23 -21.04 -7.38 -12.26
C ILE A 23 -20.70 -7.89 -10.87
N GLU A 24 -20.77 -9.20 -10.70
CA GLU A 24 -20.24 -9.87 -9.51
C GLU A 24 -18.92 -10.55 -9.86
N GLU A 25 -17.86 -10.22 -9.11
CA GLU A 25 -16.54 -10.85 -9.27
C GLU A 25 -15.94 -11.10 -7.88
N ASN A 26 -15.48 -12.31 -7.62
CA ASN A 26 -14.87 -12.71 -6.34
C ASN A 26 -15.75 -12.39 -5.11
N GLY A 27 -17.07 -12.56 -5.24
CA GLY A 27 -18.05 -12.24 -4.17
C GLY A 27 -18.29 -10.74 -3.94
N ILE A 28 -17.75 -9.88 -4.83
CA ILE A 28 -17.94 -8.42 -4.77
C ILE A 28 -18.90 -7.99 -5.87
N LEU A 29 -20.02 -7.38 -5.47
CA LEU A 29 -21.00 -6.81 -6.39
C LEU A 29 -20.60 -5.38 -6.79
N ASN A 30 -20.14 -5.23 -8.03
CA ASN A 30 -19.78 -3.96 -8.65
C ASN A 30 -20.98 -3.39 -9.42
N LYS A 31 -21.29 -2.11 -9.20
CA LYS A 31 -22.36 -1.38 -9.90
C LYS A 31 -21.83 -0.06 -10.44
N ALA A 32 -22.20 0.28 -11.67
CA ALA A 32 -21.78 1.52 -12.31
C ALA A 32 -22.99 2.35 -12.79
N TRP A 33 -22.91 3.67 -12.57
CA TRP A 33 -23.92 4.64 -12.97
C TRP A 33 -23.31 5.72 -13.85
N ARG A 34 -24.09 6.23 -14.80
CA ARG A 34 -23.69 7.35 -15.66
C ARG A 34 -24.29 8.64 -15.11
N LEU A 35 -23.44 9.61 -14.79
CA LEU A 35 -23.87 10.98 -14.48
C LEU A 35 -23.92 11.81 -15.76
N ASN A 36 -25.12 12.14 -16.26
CA ASN A 36 -25.32 12.96 -17.45
C ASN A 36 -26.16 14.22 -17.17
N ASP A 37 -25.91 14.86 -16.03
CA ASP A 37 -26.56 16.10 -15.62
C ASP A 37 -25.54 17.24 -15.72
N ALA A 38 -25.76 18.16 -16.66
CA ALA A 38 -24.83 19.24 -16.93
C ALA A 38 -24.58 20.15 -15.71
N LYS A 39 -25.62 20.42 -14.90
CA LYS A 39 -25.48 21.28 -13.71
C LYS A 39 -24.64 20.60 -12.64
N LYS A 40 -24.88 19.30 -12.39
CA LYS A 40 -24.09 18.51 -11.44
C LYS A 40 -22.64 18.39 -11.90
N LEU A 41 -22.40 18.15 -13.19
CA LEU A 41 -21.06 18.07 -13.76
C LEU A 41 -20.31 19.40 -13.64
N SER A 42 -20.95 20.54 -13.96
CA SER A 42 -20.32 21.86 -13.79
C SER A 42 -19.95 22.13 -12.33
N TYR A 43 -20.82 21.79 -11.38
CA TYR A 43 -20.52 21.94 -9.96
C TYR A 43 -19.29 21.11 -9.53
N ILE A 44 -19.21 19.84 -9.96
CA ILE A 44 -18.06 18.97 -9.66
C ILE A 44 -16.78 19.55 -10.26
N VAL A 45 -16.81 19.99 -11.52
CA VAL A 45 -15.63 20.60 -12.17
C VAL A 45 -15.18 21.85 -11.42
N GLU A 46 -16.11 22.73 -11.05
CA GLU A 46 -15.80 23.98 -10.34
C GLU A 46 -15.21 23.72 -8.94
N ASP A 47 -15.77 22.76 -8.21
CA ASP A 47 -15.27 22.32 -6.90
C ASP A 47 -13.85 21.74 -6.97
N PHE A 48 -13.48 21.10 -8.08
CA PHE A 48 -12.15 20.52 -8.27
C PHE A 48 -11.06 21.52 -8.70
N ASN A 49 -11.42 22.69 -9.22
CA ASN A 49 -10.44 23.67 -9.76
C ASN A 49 -9.34 24.06 -8.76
N ASN A 50 -9.64 24.10 -7.47
CA ASN A 50 -8.71 24.51 -6.42
C ASN A 50 -8.23 23.34 -5.55
N LYS A 51 -8.51 22.09 -5.96
CA LYS A 51 -8.16 20.89 -5.19
C LYS A 51 -6.88 20.26 -5.70
N LYS A 52 -6.02 19.86 -4.75
CA LYS A 52 -4.92 18.94 -5.03
C LYS A 52 -5.45 17.52 -5.07
N ILE A 53 -5.02 16.75 -6.06
CA ILE A 53 -5.35 15.32 -6.20
C ILE A 53 -4.14 14.51 -5.75
N LEU A 54 -4.39 13.54 -4.88
CA LEU A 54 -3.40 12.56 -4.47
C LEU A 54 -3.49 11.34 -5.37
N ILE A 55 -2.36 10.92 -5.96
CA ILE A 55 -2.28 9.66 -6.71
C ILE A 55 -2.15 8.51 -5.71
N ALA A 56 -3.25 7.83 -5.42
CA ALA A 56 -3.27 6.66 -4.54
C ALA A 56 -2.69 5.41 -5.24
N ASP A 57 -3.04 5.21 -6.51
CA ASP A 57 -2.58 4.12 -7.37
C ASP A 57 -2.44 4.66 -8.81
N GLY A 58 -1.52 4.09 -9.58
CA GLY A 58 -1.31 4.45 -10.98
C GLY A 58 -0.18 5.45 -11.24
N HIS A 59 0.81 5.55 -10.34
CA HIS A 59 1.99 6.41 -10.53
C HIS A 59 2.67 6.20 -11.88
N HIS A 60 2.97 4.95 -12.26
CA HIS A 60 3.56 4.67 -13.57
C HIS A 60 2.62 5.03 -14.73
N ARG A 61 1.31 4.78 -14.59
CA ARG A 61 0.31 5.15 -15.60
C ARG A 61 0.28 6.67 -15.81
N TYR A 62 0.35 7.44 -14.73
CA TYR A 62 0.42 8.89 -14.78
C TYR A 62 1.74 9.38 -15.40
N GLU A 63 2.89 8.85 -14.96
CA GLU A 63 4.21 9.20 -15.52
C GLU A 63 4.28 8.90 -17.03
N THR A 64 3.76 7.75 -17.47
CA THR A 64 3.65 7.38 -18.89
C THR A 64 2.73 8.33 -19.65
N ALA A 65 1.53 8.64 -19.13
CA ALA A 65 0.61 9.57 -19.77
C ALA A 65 1.22 10.99 -19.91
N LEU A 66 1.94 11.44 -18.88
CA LEU A 66 2.62 12.73 -18.89
C LEU A 66 3.74 12.78 -19.94
N ASN A 67 4.55 11.72 -20.05
CA ASN A 67 5.60 11.64 -21.08
C ASN A 67 4.99 11.58 -22.48
N TYR A 68 3.94 10.77 -22.66
CA TYR A 68 3.19 10.70 -23.92
C TYR A 68 2.67 12.08 -24.34
N HIS A 69 2.07 12.84 -23.42
CA HIS A 69 1.64 14.22 -23.70
C HIS A 69 2.81 15.10 -24.15
N LYS A 70 3.94 15.09 -23.43
CA LYS A 70 5.11 15.92 -23.75
C LYS A 70 5.64 15.65 -25.16
N GLU A 71 5.66 14.38 -25.56
CA GLU A 71 6.14 13.94 -26.88
C GLU A 71 5.14 14.24 -27.99
N ASN A 72 3.83 14.14 -27.72
CA ASN A 72 2.79 14.13 -28.75
C ASN A 72 1.85 15.35 -28.72
N LYS A 73 2.07 16.35 -27.85
CA LYS A 73 1.15 17.51 -27.68
C LYS A 73 0.82 18.28 -28.95
N ASN A 74 1.68 18.23 -29.96
CA ASN A 74 1.48 18.92 -31.24
C ASN A 74 0.77 18.06 -32.30
N GLU A 75 0.74 16.74 -32.12
CA GLU A 75 0.25 15.77 -33.11
C GLU A 75 -1.05 15.11 -32.66
N VAL A 76 -1.16 14.81 -31.35
CA VAL A 76 -2.29 14.11 -30.76
C VAL A 76 -3.14 15.09 -29.98
N LYS A 77 -4.28 15.44 -30.57
CA LYS A 77 -5.34 16.20 -29.91
C LYS A 77 -5.77 15.45 -28.64
N ASP A 78 -5.90 16.19 -27.55
CA ASP A 78 -6.34 15.66 -26.25
C ASP A 78 -5.35 14.76 -25.50
N SER A 79 -4.07 14.74 -25.91
CA SER A 79 -3.01 13.98 -25.22
C SER A 79 -2.77 14.39 -23.76
N ALA A 80 -3.37 15.49 -23.29
CA ALA A 80 -3.27 15.98 -21.91
C ALA A 80 -4.25 15.33 -20.92
N HIS A 81 -5.21 14.51 -21.40
CA HIS A 81 -6.22 13.90 -20.54
C HIS A 81 -6.03 12.39 -20.39
N VAL A 82 -6.29 11.90 -19.18
CA VAL A 82 -6.26 10.48 -18.86
C VAL A 82 -7.48 10.14 -18.02
N MET A 83 -8.08 8.98 -18.27
CA MET A 83 -9.19 8.50 -17.45
C MET A 83 -8.68 8.18 -16.04
N MET A 84 -9.40 8.67 -15.04
CA MET A 84 -9.05 8.49 -13.64
C MET A 84 -10.27 8.12 -12.81
N PHE A 85 -10.02 7.37 -11.75
CA PHE A 85 -10.99 7.20 -10.67
C PHE A 85 -10.64 8.16 -9.54
N LEU A 86 -11.65 8.88 -9.06
CA LEU A 86 -11.55 9.79 -7.94
C LEU A 86 -12.41 9.25 -6.81
N THR A 87 -11.80 9.09 -5.63
CA THR A 87 -12.50 8.76 -4.40
C THR A 87 -12.25 9.84 -3.36
N ASN A 88 -13.26 10.09 -2.53
CA ASN A 88 -13.08 10.90 -1.34
C ASN A 88 -12.14 10.15 -0.38
N LEU A 89 -11.08 10.81 0.11
CA LEU A 89 -10.14 10.20 1.06
C LEU A 89 -10.77 10.05 2.45
N GLU A 90 -11.85 10.77 2.73
CA GLU A 90 -12.62 10.64 3.98
C GLU A 90 -13.74 9.58 3.87
N ALA A 91 -13.96 9.00 2.69
CA ALA A 91 -14.99 7.97 2.55
C ALA A 91 -14.58 6.72 3.35
N GLN A 92 -15.49 6.26 4.20
CA GLN A 92 -15.31 5.02 4.97
C GLN A 92 -15.17 3.77 4.08
N SER A 93 -15.46 3.89 2.78
CA SER A 93 -15.37 2.81 1.80
C SER A 93 -13.97 2.56 1.24
N LEU A 94 -12.97 3.36 1.61
CA LEU A 94 -11.58 3.17 1.17
C LEU A 94 -10.77 2.56 2.31
N THR A 95 -10.29 1.34 2.10
CA THR A 95 -9.40 0.65 3.04
C THR A 95 -7.99 0.63 2.47
N VAL A 96 -7.00 0.90 3.31
CA VAL A 96 -5.59 0.65 3.00
C VAL A 96 -5.18 -0.61 3.72
N TYR A 97 -4.87 -1.66 2.97
CA TYR A 97 -4.32 -2.89 3.53
C TYR A 97 -2.79 -2.83 3.61
N PRO A 98 -2.21 -3.55 4.59
CA PRO A 98 -0.77 -3.74 4.63
C PRO A 98 -0.31 -4.58 3.44
N ILE A 99 0.97 -4.45 3.12
CA ILE A 99 1.65 -5.33 2.16
C ILE A 99 2.78 -6.02 2.93
N HIS A 100 2.60 -7.31 3.17
CA HIS A 100 3.55 -8.19 3.86
C HIS A 100 4.70 -8.59 2.95
N ARG A 101 5.87 -8.86 3.54
CA ARG A 101 7.11 -9.15 2.80
C ARG A 101 7.52 -10.58 3.07
N LEU A 102 7.49 -11.42 2.05
CA LEU A 102 8.08 -12.75 2.07
C LEU A 102 9.51 -12.67 1.57
N ILE A 103 10.42 -13.31 2.28
CA ILE A 103 11.84 -13.23 2.02
C ILE A 103 12.39 -14.59 1.61
N LYS A 104 13.08 -14.60 0.48
CA LYS A 104 13.98 -15.69 0.09
C LYS A 104 15.40 -15.21 0.24
N SER A 105 16.09 -15.65 1.28
CA SER A 105 17.41 -15.15 1.65
C SER A 105 18.45 -15.46 0.57
N PRO A 106 19.41 -14.54 0.32
CA PRO A 106 20.46 -14.76 -0.67
C PRO A 106 21.47 -15.86 -0.27
N LYS A 107 21.45 -16.25 1.01
CA LYS A 107 22.25 -17.33 1.61
C LYS A 107 21.30 -18.20 2.44
N PRO A 108 21.65 -19.46 2.74
CA PRO A 108 20.86 -20.29 3.65
C PRO A 108 20.50 -19.52 4.91
N PHE A 109 19.21 -19.44 5.20
CA PHE A 109 18.69 -18.68 6.32
C PHE A 109 19.00 -19.41 7.63
N ASP A 110 19.58 -18.69 8.60
CA ASP A 110 19.81 -19.17 9.96
C ASP A 110 19.06 -18.26 10.93
N GLU A 111 17.97 -18.79 11.46
CA GLU A 111 17.08 -18.11 12.41
C GLU A 111 17.84 -17.67 13.68
N SER A 112 18.74 -18.48 14.21
CA SER A 112 19.47 -18.15 15.44
C SER A 112 20.40 -16.96 15.22
N SER A 113 21.15 -16.98 14.12
CA SER A 113 22.00 -15.85 13.72
C SER A 113 21.20 -14.58 13.41
N PHE A 114 20.03 -14.72 12.79
CA PHE A 114 19.12 -13.60 12.54
C PHE A 114 18.62 -12.98 13.86
N LEU A 115 18.10 -13.79 14.78
CA LEU A 115 17.58 -13.34 16.07
C LEU A 115 18.66 -12.66 16.93
N ILE A 116 19.91 -13.15 16.89
CA ILE A 116 21.04 -12.50 17.60
C ILE A 116 21.30 -11.10 17.04
N LYS A 117 21.30 -10.93 15.71
CA LYS A 117 21.55 -9.63 15.08
C LYS A 117 20.45 -8.62 15.40
N ILE A 118 19.18 -9.00 15.24
CA ILE A 118 18.07 -8.06 15.44
C ILE A 118 17.90 -7.65 16.91
N LYS A 119 18.30 -8.50 17.87
CA LYS A 119 18.21 -8.18 19.31
C LYS A 119 19.03 -6.98 19.72
N ASN A 120 19.96 -6.52 18.90
CA ASN A 120 20.69 -5.27 19.14
C ASN A 120 19.74 -4.07 19.04
N ASP A 121 18.96 -3.99 17.96
CA ASP A 121 18.15 -2.83 17.61
C ASP A 121 16.66 -2.96 18.01
N PHE A 122 16.18 -4.21 18.21
CA PHE A 122 14.78 -4.53 18.47
C PHE A 122 14.58 -5.29 19.79
N PHE A 123 13.47 -5.00 20.48
CA PHE A 123 12.90 -5.91 21.45
C PHE A 123 12.30 -7.10 20.71
N VAL A 124 12.65 -8.31 21.14
CA VAL A 124 12.16 -9.55 20.53
C VAL A 124 11.36 -10.31 21.56
N GLU A 125 10.08 -10.52 21.27
CA GLU A 125 9.16 -11.30 22.07
C GLU A 125 8.84 -12.60 21.31
N SER A 126 9.24 -13.73 21.89
CA SER A 126 8.90 -15.05 21.34
C SER A 126 7.41 -15.29 21.50
N LEU A 127 6.74 -15.65 20.40
CA LEU A 127 5.34 -16.03 20.44
C LEU A 127 5.28 -17.47 20.99
N ARG A 128 4.55 -17.65 22.11
CA ARG A 128 4.51 -18.91 22.88
C ARG A 128 3.56 -19.95 22.30
N GLU A 129 2.81 -19.60 21.27
CA GLU A 129 1.77 -20.42 20.66
C GLU A 129 1.86 -20.34 19.14
N ASP A 130 1.37 -21.39 18.47
CA ASP A 130 1.29 -21.44 17.01
C ASP A 130 0.66 -20.14 16.48
N ILE A 131 1.39 -19.49 15.58
CA ILE A 131 0.98 -18.22 15.00
C ILE A 131 -0.18 -18.48 14.04
N GLU A 132 -1.39 -18.33 14.56
CA GLU A 132 -2.60 -18.31 13.76
C GLU A 132 -2.86 -16.90 13.20
N LYS A 133 -3.46 -16.84 12.01
CA LYS A 133 -3.87 -15.61 11.30
C LYS A 133 -4.53 -14.57 12.22
N ASN A 134 -5.42 -15.01 13.10
CA ASN A 134 -6.17 -14.13 13.99
C ASN A 134 -5.27 -13.41 15.00
N LYS A 135 -4.23 -14.08 15.51
CA LYS A 135 -3.30 -13.49 16.49
C LYS A 135 -2.37 -12.46 15.87
N ILE A 136 -1.95 -12.67 14.61
CA ILE A 136 -1.18 -11.65 13.86
C ILE A 136 -2.04 -10.40 13.70
N GLN A 137 -3.27 -10.55 13.22
CA GLN A 137 -4.16 -9.41 12.98
C GLN A 137 -4.51 -8.68 14.28
N GLU A 138 -4.92 -9.40 15.33
CA GLU A 138 -5.26 -8.82 16.63
C GLU A 138 -4.06 -8.09 17.28
N SER A 139 -2.85 -8.64 17.16
CA SER A 139 -1.66 -8.00 17.71
C SER A 139 -1.25 -6.76 16.91
N LEU A 140 -1.40 -6.78 15.58
CA LEU A 140 -1.18 -5.61 14.73
C LEU A 140 -2.18 -4.50 15.07
N ASP A 141 -3.46 -4.84 15.23
CA ASP A 141 -4.53 -3.89 15.57
C ASP A 141 -4.39 -3.31 16.99
N SER A 142 -3.72 -4.02 17.91
CA SER A 142 -3.48 -3.56 19.29
C SER A 142 -2.28 -2.61 19.47
N SER A 143 -1.47 -2.40 18.42
CA SER A 143 -0.30 -1.54 18.49
C SER A 143 -0.72 -0.06 18.51
N GLU A 144 -0.14 0.74 19.41
CA GLU A 144 -0.43 2.18 19.44
C GLU A 144 0.02 2.86 18.14
N ILE A 145 -0.69 3.92 17.75
CA ILE A 145 -0.35 4.70 16.56
C ILE A 145 1.07 5.25 16.72
N GLY A 146 1.97 4.78 15.86
CA GLY A 146 3.37 5.18 15.83
C GLY A 146 4.34 4.20 16.50
N ASP A 147 3.86 3.09 17.08
CA ASP A 147 4.73 1.98 17.47
C ASP A 147 5.08 1.13 16.24
N ILE A 148 6.39 0.96 16.01
CA ILE A 148 6.89 0.19 14.86
C ILE A 148 7.13 -1.24 15.32
N ALA A 149 6.25 -2.12 14.87
CA ALA A 149 6.24 -3.53 15.23
C ALA A 149 6.04 -4.41 13.99
N PHE A 150 6.71 -5.55 13.97
CA PHE A 150 6.58 -6.54 12.92
C PHE A 150 6.41 -7.93 13.53
N HIS A 151 5.49 -8.72 12.99
CA HIS A 151 5.48 -10.16 13.24
C HIS A 151 6.38 -10.84 12.22
N VAL A 152 7.35 -11.60 12.71
CA VAL A 152 8.24 -12.40 11.89
C VAL A 152 7.79 -13.85 11.99
N TYR A 153 7.50 -14.46 10.85
CA TYR A 153 7.11 -15.86 10.75
C TYR A 153 8.20 -16.67 10.08
N PHE A 154 8.64 -17.75 10.73
CA PHE A 154 9.72 -18.64 10.27
C PHE A 154 9.20 -19.98 9.74
N GLY A 155 7.88 -20.17 9.67
CA GLY A 155 7.27 -21.42 9.23
C GLY A 155 6.97 -22.39 10.37
N GLN A 156 5.99 -23.27 10.11
CA GLN A 156 5.54 -24.33 11.00
C GLN A 156 5.11 -23.80 12.38
N GLY A 157 4.33 -22.72 12.40
CA GLY A 157 3.82 -22.07 13.62
C GLY A 157 4.85 -21.22 14.37
N ARG A 158 6.14 -21.25 13.96
CA ARG A 158 7.23 -20.55 14.65
C ARG A 158 7.33 -19.10 14.20
N GLY A 159 7.56 -18.21 15.16
CA GLY A 159 7.82 -16.81 14.87
C GLY A 159 7.97 -15.96 16.13
N CYS A 160 8.14 -14.65 15.93
CA CYS A 160 8.30 -13.69 17.01
C CYS A 160 7.72 -12.33 16.64
N LEU A 161 7.38 -11.57 17.68
CA LEU A 161 7.07 -10.15 17.56
C LEU A 161 8.36 -9.36 17.79
N ILE A 162 8.66 -8.45 16.87
CA ILE A 162 9.80 -7.54 16.99
C ILE A 162 9.29 -6.12 17.08
N LYS A 163 9.76 -5.36 18.08
CA LYS A 163 9.40 -3.96 18.32
C LYS A 163 10.66 -3.12 18.37
N ILE A 164 10.65 -1.93 17.78
CA ILE A 164 11.78 -1.00 17.88
C ILE A 164 12.04 -0.62 19.34
N LYS A 165 13.31 -0.62 19.77
CA LYS A 165 13.67 -0.22 21.14
C LYS A 165 13.59 1.29 21.37
N GLU A 166 14.19 2.06 20.46
CA GLU A 166 14.25 3.52 20.52
C GLU A 166 14.23 4.10 19.11
N LYS A 167 13.30 5.03 18.85
CA LYS A 167 13.17 5.70 17.55
C LYS A 167 14.42 6.54 17.19
N SER A 168 15.15 7.05 18.18
CA SER A 168 16.36 7.87 18.02
C SER A 168 17.59 7.11 17.53
N ASN A 169 17.67 5.80 17.76
CA ASN A 169 18.81 4.98 17.29
C ASN A 169 18.72 4.65 15.79
N PHE A 170 17.59 4.99 15.16
CA PHE A 170 17.32 4.63 13.79
C PHE A 170 17.58 5.75 12.78
N THR A 171 17.46 7.01 13.19
CA THR A 171 17.89 8.16 12.37
C THR A 171 19.35 8.05 11.95
N SER A 172 20.20 7.41 12.77
CA SER A 172 21.60 7.14 12.45
C SER A 172 21.81 5.93 11.53
N LEU A 173 20.92 4.93 11.56
CA LEU A 173 20.99 3.69 10.76
C LEU A 173 20.38 3.81 9.36
N LEU A 174 19.49 4.79 9.16
CA LEU A 174 18.73 4.96 7.92
C LEU A 174 19.53 5.66 6.80
N GLY A 175 20.74 6.13 7.11
CA GLY A 175 21.58 6.89 6.19
C GLY A 175 20.96 8.27 5.89
N THR A 176 21.81 9.27 5.62
CA THR A 176 21.39 10.67 5.41
C THR A 176 20.59 10.93 4.12
N SER A 177 20.12 9.88 3.43
CA SER A 177 19.52 9.99 2.10
C SER A 177 17.99 10.01 2.08
N GLU A 178 17.30 9.59 3.15
CA GLU A 178 15.83 9.70 3.24
C GLU A 178 15.39 10.84 4.18
N PRO A 179 14.34 11.61 3.82
CA PRO A 179 13.74 12.60 4.70
C PRO A 179 13.27 11.98 6.02
N GLU A 180 13.43 12.71 7.13
CA GLU A 180 13.02 12.27 8.47
C GLU A 180 11.54 11.84 8.53
N GLU A 181 10.69 12.46 7.72
CA GLU A 181 9.26 12.13 7.64
C GLU A 181 8.97 10.76 7.01
N LEU A 182 9.85 10.23 6.16
CA LEU A 182 9.70 8.89 5.60
C LEU A 182 10.29 7.83 6.51
N GLN A 183 11.28 8.22 7.32
CA GLN A 183 11.95 7.32 8.25
C GLN A 183 11.01 6.78 9.33
N VAL A 184 9.95 7.50 9.70
CA VAL A 184 9.00 7.04 10.72
C VAL A 184 8.05 5.93 10.22
N LEU A 185 8.05 5.60 8.93
CA LEU A 185 7.19 4.57 8.36
C LEU A 185 7.73 3.17 8.62
N ASP A 186 6.87 2.26 9.09
CA ASP A 186 7.13 0.82 9.24
C ASP A 186 7.82 0.21 8.02
N VAL A 187 7.39 0.61 6.82
CA VAL A 187 7.94 0.14 5.54
C VAL A 187 9.39 0.56 5.35
N ALA A 188 9.73 1.82 5.65
CA ALA A 188 11.10 2.32 5.52
C ALA A 188 12.03 1.62 6.52
N GLN A 189 11.53 1.37 7.73
CA GLN A 189 12.27 0.68 8.79
C GLN A 189 12.55 -0.78 8.46
N LEU A 190 11.53 -1.51 8.00
CA LEU A 190 11.70 -2.90 7.57
C LEU A 190 12.76 -2.99 6.47
N HIS A 191 12.63 -2.17 5.42
CA HIS A 191 13.50 -2.26 4.25
C HIS A 191 14.95 -1.89 4.56
N THR A 192 15.18 -0.87 5.39
CA THR A 192 16.54 -0.40 5.64
C THR A 192 17.23 -1.19 6.75
N VAL A 193 16.60 -1.33 7.92
CA VAL A 193 17.31 -1.89 9.06
C VAL A 193 17.28 -3.40 9.08
N ILE A 194 16.15 -3.99 8.69
CA ILE A 194 16.04 -5.44 8.68
C ILE A 194 16.53 -5.99 7.34
N LEU A 195 15.90 -5.63 6.22
CA LEU A 195 16.24 -6.23 4.94
C LEU A 195 17.66 -5.86 4.50
N LYS A 196 17.99 -4.57 4.45
CA LYS A 196 19.31 -4.13 4.00
C LYS A 196 20.41 -4.40 5.03
N ASN A 197 20.30 -3.89 6.27
CA ASN A 197 21.42 -3.98 7.23
C ASN A 197 21.58 -5.39 7.84
N THR A 198 20.48 -6.14 8.04
CA THR A 198 20.54 -7.47 8.68
C THR A 198 20.62 -8.61 7.66
N LEU A 199 19.79 -8.57 6.62
CA LEU A 199 19.67 -9.64 5.62
C LEU A 199 20.48 -9.38 4.34
N ASN A 200 21.08 -8.20 4.16
CA ASN A 200 21.81 -7.78 2.96
C ASN A 200 20.95 -7.77 1.69
N ILE A 201 19.69 -7.36 1.81
CA ILE A 201 18.71 -7.23 0.73
C ILE A 201 18.34 -5.75 0.58
N ASP A 202 18.86 -5.09 -0.46
CA ASP A 202 18.49 -3.70 -0.76
C ASP A 202 17.45 -3.66 -1.89
N THR A 203 16.17 -3.45 -1.55
CA THR A 203 15.07 -3.41 -2.53
C THR A 203 15.17 -2.28 -3.57
N LYS A 204 16.03 -1.28 -3.36
CA LYS A 204 16.30 -0.23 -4.34
C LYS A 204 17.17 -0.75 -5.50
N GLU A 205 17.95 -1.80 -5.25
CA GLU A 205 18.79 -2.46 -6.25
C GLU A 205 17.99 -3.53 -7.01
N PRO A 206 17.86 -3.45 -8.35
CA PRO A 206 17.09 -4.42 -9.13
C PRO A 206 17.51 -5.88 -8.92
N SER A 207 18.81 -6.12 -8.69
CA SER A 207 19.36 -7.47 -8.46
C SER A 207 18.89 -8.11 -7.15
N SER A 208 18.48 -7.31 -6.16
CA SER A 208 18.01 -7.76 -4.84
C SER A 208 16.51 -7.97 -4.79
N GLN A 209 15.74 -7.39 -5.73
CA GLN A 209 14.27 -7.47 -5.71
C GLN A 209 13.75 -8.91 -5.82
N LYS A 210 14.51 -9.81 -6.44
CA LYS A 210 14.18 -11.25 -6.53
C LYS A 210 14.10 -11.96 -5.17
N TYR A 211 14.67 -11.39 -4.11
CA TYR A 211 14.68 -11.96 -2.76
C TYR A 211 13.46 -11.53 -1.93
N VAL A 212 12.59 -10.66 -2.45
CA VAL A 212 11.42 -10.13 -1.74
C VAL A 212 10.17 -10.28 -2.58
N THR A 213 9.18 -10.98 -2.04
CA THR A 213 7.83 -11.05 -2.61
C THR A 213 6.84 -10.33 -1.70
N TYR A 214 5.78 -9.79 -2.30
CA TYR A 214 4.79 -8.96 -1.62
C TYR A 214 3.42 -9.63 -1.63
N LYS A 215 2.79 -9.74 -0.46
CA LYS A 215 1.44 -10.33 -0.32
C LYS A 215 0.56 -9.46 0.58
N VAL A 216 -0.70 -9.34 0.20
CA VAL A 216 -1.73 -8.69 1.04
C VAL A 216 -2.42 -9.73 1.92
N ASP A 217 -2.58 -10.95 1.41
CA ASP A 217 -3.21 -12.04 2.15
C ASP A 217 -2.19 -12.70 3.11
N VAL A 218 -2.56 -12.72 4.40
CA VAL A 218 -1.74 -13.30 5.48
C VAL A 218 -1.63 -14.82 5.36
N GLU A 219 -2.72 -15.48 4.99
CA GLU A 219 -2.81 -16.93 4.94
C GLU A 219 -2.02 -17.49 3.75
N GLU A 220 -2.12 -16.83 2.59
CA GLU A 220 -1.27 -17.13 1.45
C GLU A 220 0.22 -16.96 1.81
N ALA A 221 0.56 -15.91 2.56
CA ALA A 221 1.94 -15.68 2.98
C ALA A 221 2.45 -16.76 3.96
N ILE A 222 1.63 -17.19 4.92
CA ILE A 222 1.95 -18.29 5.84
C ILE A 222 2.18 -19.58 5.07
N ASN A 223 1.25 -19.96 4.18
CA ASN A 223 1.32 -21.19 3.40
C ASN A 223 2.60 -21.25 2.54
N LEU A 224 2.99 -20.12 1.96
CA LEU A 224 4.21 -20.02 1.15
C LEU A 224 5.49 -20.22 1.97
N VAL A 225 5.53 -19.75 3.22
CA VAL A 225 6.66 -20.03 4.13
C VAL A 225 6.63 -21.48 4.61
N ASP A 226 5.46 -22.02 4.94
CA ASP A 226 5.30 -23.41 5.39
C ASP A 226 5.67 -24.44 4.32
N SER A 227 5.55 -24.05 3.05
CA SER A 227 5.95 -24.87 1.89
C SER A 227 7.45 -24.80 1.54
N ASP A 228 8.26 -24.09 2.34
CA ASP A 228 9.70 -23.82 2.11
C ASP A 228 10.01 -23.00 0.83
N GLU A 229 8.99 -22.45 0.15
CA GLU A 229 9.18 -21.55 -0.99
C GLU A 229 9.91 -20.26 -0.54
N PHE A 230 9.54 -19.75 0.63
CA PHE A 230 10.18 -18.60 1.29
C PHE A 230 10.72 -18.98 2.67
N ASP A 231 11.78 -18.30 3.12
CA ASP A 231 12.44 -18.65 4.39
C ASP A 231 11.78 -17.98 5.60
N LEU A 232 11.15 -16.81 5.39
CA LEU A 232 10.41 -16.08 6.41
C LEU A 232 9.43 -15.07 5.80
N ALA A 233 8.45 -14.65 6.60
CA ALA A 233 7.54 -13.54 6.28
C ALA A 233 7.56 -12.47 7.37
N PHE A 234 7.45 -11.21 6.94
CA PHE A 234 7.22 -10.04 7.80
C PHE A 234 5.79 -9.54 7.60
N PHE A 235 4.99 -9.63 8.65
CA PHE A 235 3.68 -9.01 8.75
C PHE A 235 3.79 -7.66 9.43
N MET A 236 2.99 -6.70 8.96
CA MET A 236 3.11 -5.30 9.34
C MET A 236 1.77 -4.59 9.32
N ASN A 237 1.72 -3.45 9.98
CA ASN A 237 0.57 -2.57 10.01
C ASN A 237 0.35 -1.89 8.65
N ALA A 238 -0.90 -1.58 8.34
CA ALA A 238 -1.23 -0.73 7.21
C ALA A 238 -0.76 0.70 7.49
N THR A 239 -0.19 1.37 6.49
CA THR A 239 0.07 2.82 6.62
C THR A 239 -1.26 3.56 6.69
N PRO A 240 -1.54 4.32 7.77
CA PRO A 240 -2.80 5.06 7.91
C PRO A 240 -3.00 6.06 6.76
N VAL A 241 -4.24 6.19 6.27
CA VAL A 241 -4.59 7.14 5.18
C VAL A 241 -4.19 8.58 5.53
N SER A 242 -4.32 8.97 6.81
CA SER A 242 -3.92 10.28 7.33
C SER A 242 -2.43 10.54 7.14
N GLU A 243 -1.58 9.52 7.38
CA GLU A 243 -0.14 9.61 7.21
C GLU A 243 0.24 9.67 5.73
N VAL A 244 -0.38 8.82 4.88
CA VAL A 244 -0.21 8.89 3.42
C VAL A 244 -0.52 10.29 2.90
N ARG A 245 -1.62 10.89 3.36
CA ARG A 245 -2.01 12.26 2.98
C ARG A 245 -0.98 13.29 3.43
N ASN A 246 -0.62 13.28 4.72
CA ASN A 246 0.31 14.25 5.30
C ASN A 246 1.65 14.26 4.56
N LEU A 247 2.22 13.09 4.28
CA LEU A 247 3.47 12.96 3.55
C LEU A 247 3.36 13.48 2.11
N ALA A 248 2.28 13.13 1.42
CA ALA A 248 2.09 13.58 0.05
C ALA A 248 1.82 15.09 -0.06
N GLU A 249 1.11 15.69 0.91
CA GLU A 249 0.90 17.15 0.96
C GLU A 249 2.20 17.92 1.17
N LYS A 250 3.18 17.32 1.86
CA LYS A 250 4.55 17.83 1.98
C LYS A 250 5.42 17.57 0.75
N GLY A 251 4.89 16.87 -0.27
CA GLY A 251 5.60 16.57 -1.51
C GLY A 251 6.47 15.32 -1.45
N PHE A 252 6.38 14.51 -0.40
CA PHE A 252 7.12 13.26 -0.30
C PHE A 252 6.44 12.12 -1.07
N ARG A 253 7.25 11.31 -1.73
CA ARG A 253 6.83 10.04 -2.35
C ARG A 253 7.03 8.93 -1.33
N LEU A 254 5.97 8.18 -1.02
CA LEU A 254 6.08 7.03 -0.13
C LEU A 254 6.97 5.94 -0.75
N PRO A 255 7.64 5.11 0.08
CA PRO A 255 8.37 3.94 -0.39
C PRO A 255 7.51 3.02 -1.27
N GLN A 256 8.17 2.30 -2.17
CA GLN A 256 7.46 1.36 -3.03
C GLN A 256 6.72 0.30 -2.21
N LYS A 257 5.52 -0.06 -2.66
CA LYS A 257 4.68 -1.09 -2.01
C LYS A 257 4.37 -0.77 -0.55
N ALA A 258 4.23 0.50 -0.20
CA ALA A 258 3.82 0.93 1.15
C ALA A 258 2.29 0.84 1.37
N THR A 259 1.49 0.99 0.32
CA THR A 259 0.03 1.08 0.42
C THR A 259 -0.67 0.16 -0.57
N PHE A 260 -1.70 -0.55 -0.11
CA PHE A 260 -2.65 -1.27 -0.96
C PHE A 260 -4.06 -0.74 -0.76
N PHE A 261 -4.50 0.15 -1.65
CA PHE A 261 -5.88 0.67 -1.63
C PHE A 261 -6.87 -0.37 -2.18
N TYR A 262 -7.96 -0.57 -1.44
CA TYR A 262 -9.05 -1.51 -1.76
C TYR A 262 -10.43 -0.86 -1.48
N PRO A 263 -11.50 -1.24 -2.21
CA PRO A 263 -11.56 -2.19 -3.33
C PRO A 263 -10.82 -1.72 -4.58
N LYS A 264 -10.28 -2.68 -5.34
CA LYS A 264 -9.79 -2.41 -6.70
C LYS A 264 -10.99 -2.31 -7.63
N LEU A 265 -10.97 -1.31 -8.50
CA LEU A 265 -12.04 -1.11 -9.46
C LEU A 265 -11.85 -1.97 -10.70
N LEU A 266 -12.97 -2.45 -11.22
CA LEU A 266 -13.06 -3.12 -12.51
C LEU A 266 -12.99 -2.09 -13.64
N SER A 267 -11.82 -1.48 -13.84
CA SER A 267 -11.65 -0.40 -14.82
C SER A 267 -11.96 -0.81 -16.26
N GLY A 268 -11.88 -2.12 -16.57
CA GLY A 268 -12.32 -2.67 -17.87
C GLY A 268 -13.80 -2.46 -18.19
N LEU A 269 -14.63 -2.10 -17.20
CA LEU A 269 -16.03 -1.71 -17.42
C LEU A 269 -16.17 -0.44 -18.28
N VAL A 270 -15.17 0.44 -18.22
CA VAL A 270 -15.23 1.78 -18.82
C VAL A 270 -14.03 2.10 -19.72
N ILE A 271 -13.01 1.24 -19.72
CA ILE A 271 -11.79 1.39 -20.52
C ILE A 271 -11.73 0.29 -21.59
N ASN A 272 -11.36 0.67 -22.81
CA ASN A 272 -11.19 -0.20 -23.97
C ASN A 272 -12.48 -0.93 -24.38
N LYS A 273 -13.30 -0.25 -25.19
CA LYS A 273 -14.48 -0.86 -25.81
C LYS A 273 -14.03 -2.04 -26.69
N PHE A 274 -14.50 -3.24 -26.38
CA PHE A 274 -14.41 -4.35 -27.34
C PHE A 274 -15.35 -4.03 -28.51
N GLU A 275 -14.83 -4.03 -29.72
CA GLU A 275 -15.68 -4.05 -30.91
C GLU A 275 -16.36 -5.42 -30.96
N SER A 276 -17.68 -5.41 -30.80
CA SER A 276 -18.57 -6.54 -31.05
C SER A 276 -19.21 -6.39 -32.41
#